data_AF-A0A8S3RTB1-F1
#
_entry.id   AF-A0A8S3RTB1-F1
#
_cell.length_a   1.000
_cell.length_b   1.000
_cell.length_c   1.000
_cell.angle_alpha   90.00
_cell.angle_beta   90.00
_cell.angle_gamma   90.00
#
_symmetry.space_group_name_H-M   'P 1'
#
loop_
_entity.id
_entity.type
_entity.pdbx_description
1 polymer ?
#
loop_
_entity_poly.entity_id
_entity_poly.type
_entity_poly.pdbx_seq_one_letter_code
_entity_poly.pdbx_strand_id
1 'polypeptide(L)'
;MLDFLREGVFPTKQSWKAIVKNTVDKVQTDEWTRRLHNDNNFSRFRSVHLSVRVPDFWKSSKSSREIVNSYYITKLLTDIPNTTGGTCELCNTQFLDVYVHACCSCSGTHLIRDMWWEFIMEKFPLHLFVELYSYDDEELYCILLGKHVTTSNIDTDSFHNLCHVHVAHCVAAYSRLLRTTIS
;
A
#
# COMPACT_ATOMS: atom_id res chain seq x y z
N MET A 1 -11.42 -19.63 -31.70
CA MET A 1 -12.28 -18.62 -32.38
C MET A 1 -12.04 -18.65 -33.88
N LEU A 2 -10.78 -18.70 -34.32
CA LEU A 2 -10.42 -18.96 -35.73
C LEU A 2 -11.01 -20.28 -36.25
N ASP A 3 -11.04 -21.35 -35.44
CA ASP A 3 -11.60 -22.65 -35.88
C ASP A 3 -13.13 -22.65 -36.01
N PHE A 4 -13.87 -21.89 -35.18
CA PHE A 4 -15.32 -21.72 -35.35
C PHE A 4 -15.64 -20.96 -36.64
N LEU A 5 -14.87 -19.93 -36.95
CA LEU A 5 -15.03 -19.13 -38.17
C LEU A 5 -14.61 -19.90 -39.43
N ARG A 6 -13.74 -20.90 -39.31
CA ARG A 6 -13.26 -21.73 -40.44
C ARG A 6 -14.07 -23.01 -40.65
N GLU A 7 -14.45 -23.69 -39.58
CA GLU A 7 -15.02 -25.04 -39.64
C GLU A 7 -16.50 -25.08 -39.21
N GLY A 8 -17.06 -23.97 -38.72
CA GLY A 8 -18.45 -23.89 -38.25
C GLY A 8 -18.71 -24.69 -36.97
N VAL A 9 -17.67 -25.30 -36.38
CA VAL A 9 -17.80 -26.13 -35.18
C VAL A 9 -17.70 -25.25 -33.94
N PHE A 10 -18.79 -25.17 -33.19
CA PHE A 10 -18.81 -24.44 -31.93
C PHE A 10 -18.03 -25.21 -30.84
N PRO A 11 -17.21 -24.54 -30.02
CA PRO A 11 -16.48 -25.21 -28.94
C PRO A 11 -17.43 -25.87 -27.94
N THR A 12 -16.98 -26.93 -27.27
CA THR A 12 -17.73 -27.49 -26.14
C THR A 12 -17.99 -26.42 -25.08
N LYS A 13 -19.03 -26.58 -24.26
CA LYS A 13 -19.36 -25.63 -23.17
C LYS A 13 -18.17 -25.37 -22.24
N GLN A 14 -17.37 -26.40 -21.94
CA GLN A 14 -16.18 -26.27 -21.09
C GLN A 14 -15.08 -25.46 -21.79
N SER A 15 -14.79 -25.79 -23.05
CA SER A 15 -13.81 -25.06 -23.87
C SER A 15 -14.21 -23.59 -24.07
N TRP A 16 -15.50 -23.33 -24.34
CA TRP A 16 -16.02 -21.98 -24.48
C TRP A 16 -15.88 -21.17 -23.19
N LYS A 17 -16.23 -21.75 -22.04
CA LYS A 17 -16.02 -21.10 -20.73
C LYS A 17 -14.55 -20.75 -20.50
N ALA A 18 -13.63 -21.67 -20.83
CA ALA A 18 -12.19 -21.42 -20.70
C ALA A 18 -11.73 -20.29 -21.62
N ILE A 19 -12.19 -20.28 -22.88
CA ILE A 19 -11.87 -19.20 -23.84
C ILE A 19 -12.38 -17.85 -23.33
N VAL A 20 -13.64 -17.77 -22.91
CA VAL A 20 -14.22 -16.52 -22.39
C VAL A 20 -13.46 -16.06 -21.15
N LYS A 21 -13.23 -16.95 -20.18
CA LYS A 21 -12.48 -16.63 -18.96
C LYS A 21 -11.08 -16.10 -19.28
N ASN A 22 -10.31 -16.84 -20.09
CA ASN A 22 -8.94 -16.43 -20.45
C ASN A 22 -8.92 -15.10 -21.22
N THR A 23 -9.93 -14.84 -22.06
CA THR A 23 -10.04 -13.58 -22.78
C THR A 23 -10.34 -12.43 -21.83
N VAL A 24 -11.27 -12.61 -20.90
CA VAL A 24 -11.60 -11.60 -19.87
C VAL A 24 -10.39 -11.33 -18.98
N ASP A 25 -9.75 -12.39 -18.46
CA ASP A 25 -8.56 -12.28 -17.61
C ASP A 25 -7.43 -11.54 -18.33
N LYS A 26 -7.23 -11.83 -19.63
CA LYS A 26 -6.24 -11.13 -20.46
C LYS A 26 -6.57 -9.64 -20.62
N VAL A 27 -7.80 -9.30 -21.04
CA VAL A 27 -8.22 -7.90 -21.23
C VAL A 27 -8.11 -7.11 -19.92
N GLN A 28 -8.51 -7.70 -18.79
CA GLN A 28 -8.38 -7.07 -17.48
C GLN A 28 -6.93 -6.85 -17.08
N THR A 29 -6.07 -7.85 -17.32
CA THR A 29 -4.63 -7.75 -17.03
C THR A 29 -3.96 -6.67 -17.88
N ASP A 30 -4.29 -6.61 -19.17
CA ASP A 30 -3.75 -5.61 -20.10
C ASP A 30 -4.18 -4.19 -19.68
N GLU A 31 -5.46 -4.01 -19.33
CA GLU A 31 -5.99 -2.72 -18.89
C GLU A 31 -5.41 -2.28 -17.54
N TRP A 32 -5.25 -3.20 -16.58
CA TRP A 32 -4.58 -2.90 -15.32
C TRP A 32 -3.13 -2.51 -15.51
N THR A 33 -2.39 -3.24 -16.33
CA THR A 33 -0.99 -2.92 -16.65
C THR A 33 -0.90 -1.55 -17.30
N ARG A 34 -1.79 -1.25 -18.26
CA ARG A 34 -1.86 0.05 -18.92
C ARG A 34 -2.13 1.18 -17.93
N ARG A 35 -3.12 1.03 -17.03
CA ARG A 35 -3.43 2.05 -16.01
C ARG A 35 -2.29 2.22 -15.02
N LEU A 36 -1.72 1.11 -14.55
CA LEU A 36 -0.62 1.12 -13.60
C LEU A 36 0.59 1.89 -14.13
N HIS A 37 0.88 1.85 -15.44
CA HIS A 37 2.00 2.59 -16.01
C HIS A 37 1.68 4.02 -16.41
N ASN A 38 0.46 4.31 -16.88
CA ASN A 38 0.14 5.60 -17.49
C ASN A 38 -0.59 6.58 -16.56
N ASP A 39 -1.22 6.09 -15.48
CA ASP A 39 -2.02 6.93 -14.58
C ASP A 39 -1.17 7.39 -13.38
N ASN A 40 -1.15 8.70 -13.12
CA ASN A 40 -0.36 9.33 -12.06
C ASN A 40 -0.81 8.88 -10.66
N ASN A 41 -2.07 8.44 -10.53
CA ASN A 41 -2.63 7.92 -9.30
C ASN A 41 -1.86 6.70 -8.77
N PHE A 42 -1.16 5.97 -9.64
CA PHE A 42 -0.38 4.79 -9.27
C PHE A 42 1.11 5.09 -9.09
N SER A 43 1.52 6.36 -9.03
CA SER A 43 2.93 6.73 -8.85
C SER A 43 3.54 6.13 -7.58
N ARG A 44 2.86 6.26 -6.44
CA ARG A 44 3.26 5.64 -5.17
C ARG A 44 3.16 4.11 -5.22
N PHE A 45 2.10 3.55 -5.81
CA PHE A 45 2.02 2.11 -6.03
C PHE A 45 3.24 1.58 -6.81
N ARG A 46 3.64 2.26 -7.88
CA ARG A 46 4.81 1.89 -8.70
C ARG A 46 6.13 2.00 -7.92
N SER A 47 6.27 2.97 -7.02
CA SER A 47 7.49 3.13 -6.22
C SER A 47 7.61 2.07 -5.12
N VAL A 48 6.48 1.60 -4.58
CA VAL A 48 6.41 0.57 -3.54
C VAL A 48 6.49 -0.84 -4.13
N HIS A 49 5.78 -1.09 -5.23
CA HIS A 49 5.65 -2.40 -5.86
C HIS A 49 6.21 -2.39 -7.28
N LEU A 50 7.51 -2.63 -7.40
CA LEU A 50 8.20 -2.66 -8.69
C LEU A 50 7.85 -3.91 -9.54
N SER A 51 7.42 -5.01 -8.92
CA SER A 51 7.20 -6.29 -9.61
C SER A 51 5.90 -7.03 -9.22
N VAL A 52 5.11 -6.50 -8.28
CA VAL A 52 3.91 -7.19 -7.78
C VAL A 52 2.71 -6.84 -8.65
N ARG A 53 2.00 -7.87 -9.14
CA ARG A 53 0.71 -7.67 -9.80
C ARG A 53 -0.34 -7.33 -8.74
N VAL A 54 -1.12 -6.27 -8.98
CA VAL A 54 -2.23 -5.85 -8.10
C VAL A 54 -3.10 -7.02 -7.60
N PRO A 55 -3.48 -8.03 -8.42
CA PRO A 55 -4.28 -9.16 -7.97
C PRO A 55 -3.61 -10.03 -6.90
N ASP A 56 -2.29 -10.08 -6.87
CA ASP A 56 -1.54 -10.93 -5.95
C ASP A 56 -1.43 -10.30 -4.55
N PHE A 57 -1.54 -8.96 -4.47
CA PHE A 57 -1.69 -8.23 -3.22
C PHE A 57 -2.97 -8.60 -2.46
N TRP A 58 -4.06 -8.86 -3.18
CA TRP A 58 -5.34 -9.26 -2.57
C TRP A 58 -5.35 -10.74 -2.15
N LYS A 59 -4.61 -11.60 -2.86
CA LYS A 59 -4.56 -13.04 -2.58
C LYS A 59 -3.67 -13.41 -1.40
N SER A 60 -2.78 -12.51 -0.96
CA SER A 60 -1.92 -12.75 0.20
C SER A 60 -2.66 -12.66 1.53
N SER A 61 -3.83 -12.01 1.55
CA SER A 61 -4.66 -11.86 2.75
C SER A 61 -5.41 -13.15 3.08
N LYS A 62 -5.16 -13.71 4.26
CA LYS A 62 -5.71 -14.99 4.74
C LYS A 62 -6.88 -14.81 5.72
N SER A 63 -7.02 -13.63 6.32
CA SER A 63 -8.10 -13.30 7.26
C SER A 63 -8.94 -12.10 6.80
N SER A 64 -10.19 -12.01 7.26
CA SER A 64 -11.05 -10.84 6.97
C SER A 64 -10.42 -9.52 7.41
N ARG A 65 -9.66 -9.54 8.51
CA ARG A 65 -8.93 -8.37 9.02
C ARG A 65 -7.79 -7.98 8.07
N GLU A 66 -7.03 -8.96 7.58
CA GLU A 66 -5.99 -8.72 6.59
C GLU A 66 -6.56 -8.17 5.28
N ILE A 67 -7.71 -8.66 4.83
CA ILE A 67 -8.38 -8.14 3.62
C ILE A 67 -8.72 -6.66 3.78
N VAL A 68 -9.27 -6.27 4.93
CA VAL A 68 -9.59 -4.85 5.21
C VAL A 68 -8.33 -4.00 5.26
N ASN A 69 -7.26 -4.49 5.89
CA ASN A 69 -5.98 -3.80 5.94
C ASN A 69 -5.37 -3.64 4.54
N SER A 70 -5.35 -4.71 3.74
CA SER A 70 -4.88 -4.67 2.35
C SER A 70 -5.70 -3.70 1.51
N TYR A 71 -7.02 -3.64 1.72
CA TYR A 71 -7.85 -2.64 1.06
C TYR A 71 -7.45 -1.22 1.42
N TYR A 72 -7.23 -0.99 2.72
CA TYR A 72 -6.82 0.30 3.23
C TYR A 72 -5.45 0.74 2.71
N ILE A 73 -4.45 -0.14 2.76
CA ILE A 73 -3.10 0.12 2.23
C ILE A 73 -3.15 0.37 0.73
N THR A 74 -3.91 -0.42 -0.03
CA THR A 74 -4.06 -0.20 -1.48
C THR A 74 -4.65 1.17 -1.77
N LYS A 75 -5.64 1.61 -0.97
CA LYS A 75 -6.21 2.95 -1.12
C LYS A 75 -5.13 4.02 -0.94
N LEU A 76 -4.29 3.92 0.11
CA LEU A 76 -3.19 4.86 0.38
C LEU A 76 -2.09 4.84 -0.70
N LEU A 77 -1.82 3.67 -1.29
CA LEU A 77 -0.89 3.51 -2.41
C LEU A 77 -1.38 4.16 -3.71
N THR A 78 -2.70 4.33 -3.85
CA THR A 78 -3.34 4.92 -5.02
C THR A 78 -3.88 6.33 -4.80
N ASP A 79 -3.72 6.87 -3.59
CA ASP A 79 -4.17 8.21 -3.26
C ASP A 79 -3.17 9.23 -3.82
N ILE A 80 -3.69 10.29 -4.44
CA ILE A 80 -2.84 11.33 -5.03
C ILE A 80 -2.41 12.25 -3.88
N PRO A 81 -1.09 12.44 -3.65
CA PRO A 81 -0.63 13.41 -2.67
C PRO A 81 -1.18 14.79 -3.01
N ASN A 82 -1.69 15.49 -2.00
CA ASN A 82 -2.30 16.80 -2.23
C ASN A 82 -1.19 17.84 -2.51
N THR A 83 -1.00 18.20 -3.78
CA THR A 83 0.16 19.01 -4.21
C THR A 83 0.13 20.45 -3.70
N THR A 84 -0.99 20.93 -3.17
CA THR A 84 -1.12 22.29 -2.62
C THR A 84 -0.59 22.42 -1.19
N GLY A 85 -0.26 21.30 -0.55
CA GLY A 85 0.12 21.25 0.86
C GLY A 85 -0.98 21.74 1.81
N GLY A 86 -0.70 21.65 3.10
CA GLY A 86 -1.56 22.09 4.18
C GLY A 86 -0.77 22.38 5.44
N THR A 87 -1.43 22.98 6.43
CA THR A 87 -0.88 23.17 7.78
C THR A 87 -1.61 22.22 8.71
N CYS A 88 -0.86 21.46 9.51
CA CYS A 88 -1.44 20.55 10.48
C CYS A 88 -2.06 21.33 11.64
N GLU A 89 -3.34 21.09 11.93
CA GLU A 89 -4.03 21.74 13.05
C GLU A 89 -3.54 21.23 14.42
N LEU A 90 -2.90 20.05 14.48
CA LEU A 90 -2.39 19.47 15.73
C LEU A 90 -1.01 20.00 16.11
N CYS A 91 -0.14 20.25 15.13
CA CYS A 91 1.27 20.60 15.37
C CYS A 91 1.73 21.87 14.65
N ASN A 92 0.84 22.53 13.92
CA ASN A 92 1.08 23.75 13.15
C ASN A 92 2.23 23.65 12.12
N THR A 93 2.58 22.43 11.71
CA THR A 93 3.65 22.17 10.74
C THR A 93 3.07 22.07 9.34
N GLN A 94 3.78 22.60 8.34
CA GLN A 94 3.41 22.44 6.94
C GLN A 94 3.71 21.03 6.44
N PHE A 95 2.81 20.48 5.64
CA PHE A 95 2.97 19.18 5.02
C PHE A 95 2.44 19.19 3.58
N LEU A 96 2.94 18.28 2.74
CA LEU A 96 2.40 18.04 1.40
C LEU A 96 1.40 16.88 1.42
N ASP A 97 1.77 15.79 2.07
CA ASP A 97 0.92 14.63 2.25
C ASP A 97 0.54 14.46 3.72
N VAL A 98 -0.77 14.46 3.99
CA VAL A 98 -1.31 14.34 5.34
C VAL A 98 -1.00 12.99 5.98
N TYR A 99 -0.91 11.93 5.20
CA TYR A 99 -0.65 10.58 5.71
C TYR A 99 0.84 10.38 5.99
N VAL A 100 1.72 10.89 5.12
CA VAL A 100 3.17 10.94 5.39
C VAL A 100 3.42 11.70 6.68
N HIS A 101 2.85 12.90 6.79
CA HIS A 101 2.95 13.70 8.01
C HIS A 101 2.42 12.97 9.24
N ALA A 102 1.20 12.44 9.18
CA ALA A 102 0.59 11.74 10.32
C ALA A 102 1.37 10.49 10.76
N CYS A 103 2.04 9.79 9.84
CA CYS A 103 2.76 8.56 10.16
C CYS A 103 4.23 8.77 10.55
N CYS A 104 4.88 9.82 10.03
CA CYS A 104 6.32 10.00 10.13
C CYS A 104 6.72 11.17 11.05
N SER A 105 6.04 12.33 10.99
CA SER A 105 6.55 13.56 11.61
C SER A 105 5.58 14.33 12.51
N CYS A 106 4.28 14.04 12.49
CA CYS A 106 3.31 14.77 13.31
C CYS A 106 3.57 14.60 14.81
N SER A 107 3.58 15.70 15.57
CA SER A 107 3.68 15.63 17.03
C SER A 107 2.39 15.10 17.66
N GLY A 108 1.23 15.23 17.02
CA GLY A 108 -0.03 14.67 17.49
C GLY A 108 -0.04 13.13 17.55
N THR A 109 0.79 12.48 16.74
CA THR A 109 0.88 11.00 16.67
C THR A 109 2.21 10.45 17.21
N HIS A 110 3.04 11.28 17.85
CA HIS A 110 4.39 10.89 18.29
C HIS A 110 4.41 9.62 19.15
N LEU A 111 3.48 9.47 20.10
CA LEU A 111 3.41 8.29 20.97
C LEU A 111 3.24 6.98 20.17
N ILE A 112 2.49 7.01 19.07
CA ILE A 112 2.29 5.82 18.23
C ILE A 112 3.55 5.49 17.46
N ARG A 113 4.24 6.51 16.95
CA ARG A 113 5.52 6.36 16.27
C ARG A 113 6.62 5.87 17.19
N ASP A 114 6.69 6.38 18.42
CA ASP A 114 7.69 5.99 19.39
C ASP A 114 7.51 4.52 19.78
N MET A 115 6.26 4.07 20.02
CA MET A 115 5.96 2.65 20.22
C MET A 115 6.37 1.79 19.03
N TRP A 116 6.14 2.26 17.79
CA TRP A 116 6.56 1.53 16.61
C TRP A 116 8.09 1.37 16.55
N TRP A 117 8.84 2.44 16.83
CA TRP A 117 10.30 2.37 16.90
C TRP A 117 10.81 1.45 18.01
N GLU A 118 10.18 1.46 19.18
CA GLU A 118 10.48 0.53 20.27
C GLU A 118 10.27 -0.93 19.81
N PHE A 119 9.17 -1.23 19.13
CA PHE A 119 8.93 -2.57 18.56
C PHE A 119 9.97 -2.94 17.50
N ILE A 120 10.39 -2.00 16.65
CA ILE A 120 11.44 -2.25 15.66
C ILE A 120 12.75 -2.64 16.35
N MET A 121 13.17 -1.88 17.37
CA MET A 121 14.40 -2.17 18.11
C MET A 121 14.33 -3.47 18.91
N GLU A 122 13.16 -3.86 19.41
CA GLU A 122 12.99 -5.08 20.20
C GLU A 122 12.93 -6.34 19.32
N LYS A 123 12.21 -6.28 18.18
CA LYS A 123 11.88 -7.47 17.37
C LYS A 123 12.78 -7.70 16.19
N PHE A 124 13.42 -6.66 15.66
CA PHE A 124 14.20 -6.74 14.44
C PHE A 124 15.68 -6.42 14.69
N PRO A 125 16.58 -6.86 13.81
CA PRO A 125 17.99 -6.55 13.95
C PRO A 125 18.26 -5.05 13.92
N LEU A 126 19.28 -4.60 14.68
CA LEU A 126 19.68 -3.19 14.77
C LEU A 126 19.98 -2.56 13.39
N HIS A 127 20.47 -3.33 12.43
CA HIS A 127 20.76 -2.81 11.09
C HIS A 127 19.50 -2.35 10.34
N LEU A 128 18.34 -2.98 10.59
CA LEU A 128 17.06 -2.50 10.06
C LEU A 128 16.73 -1.11 10.62
N PHE A 129 16.89 -0.93 11.93
CA PHE A 129 16.64 0.37 12.56
C PHE A 129 17.54 1.47 11.96
N VAL A 130 18.83 1.20 11.81
CA VAL A 130 19.79 2.15 11.23
C VAL A 130 19.43 2.50 9.78
N GLU A 131 19.03 1.49 8.99
CA GLU A 131 18.55 1.70 7.63
C GLU A 131 17.30 2.59 7.63
N LEU A 132 16.28 2.23 8.41
CA LEU A 132 15.02 2.97 8.47
C LEU A 132 15.20 4.43 8.91
N TYR A 133 16.09 4.67 9.85
CA TYR A 133 16.39 6.01 10.36
C TYR A 133 17.15 6.89 9.35
N SER A 134 17.75 6.28 8.32
CA SER A 134 18.45 7.00 7.26
C SER A 134 17.54 7.53 6.16
N TYR A 135 16.29 7.06 6.11
CA TYR A 135 15.30 7.47 5.13
C TYR A 135 14.61 8.79 5.50
N ASP A 136 14.23 9.54 4.48
CA ASP A 136 13.32 10.67 4.65
C ASP A 136 11.87 10.18 4.89
N ASP A 137 10.98 11.12 5.26
CA ASP A 137 9.59 10.80 5.60
C ASP A 137 8.82 10.12 4.45
N GLU A 138 9.10 10.47 3.19
CA GLU A 138 8.40 9.91 2.02
C GLU A 138 8.84 8.47 1.74
N GLU A 139 10.16 8.23 1.80
CA GLU A 139 10.73 6.91 1.62
C GLU A 139 10.37 5.98 2.79
N LEU A 140 10.44 6.49 4.03
CA LEU A 140 9.95 5.77 5.21
C LEU A 140 8.47 5.43 5.08
N TYR A 141 7.64 6.38 4.62
CA TYR A 141 6.22 6.12 4.40
C TYR A 141 5.98 5.06 3.31
N CYS A 142 6.76 5.06 2.22
CA CYS A 142 6.70 4.00 1.22
C CYS A 142 7.02 2.63 1.82
N ILE A 143 8.02 2.53 2.71
CA ILE A 143 8.35 1.30 3.44
C ILE A 143 7.19 0.89 4.36
N LEU A 144 6.58 1.84 5.06
CA LEU A 144 5.41 1.58 5.89
C LEU A 144 4.21 1.01 5.09
N LEU A 145 4.13 1.33 3.80
CA LEU A 145 3.13 0.79 2.88
C LEU A 145 3.55 -0.52 2.18
N GLY A 146 4.74 -1.06 2.50
CA GLY A 146 5.21 -2.35 2.01
C GLY A 146 6.33 -2.28 0.97
N LYS A 147 7.08 -1.17 0.88
CA LYS A 147 8.28 -1.11 0.05
C LYS A 147 9.37 -1.96 0.68
N HIS A 148 10.09 -2.71 -0.15
CA HIS A 148 11.18 -3.56 0.32
C HIS A 148 12.31 -2.73 0.93
N VAL A 149 12.79 -3.19 2.09
CA VAL A 149 14.05 -2.76 2.70
C VAL A 149 15.21 -3.60 2.16
N THR A 150 16.42 -3.05 2.21
CA THR A 150 17.65 -3.71 1.78
C THR A 150 18.17 -4.70 2.82
N THR A 151 17.83 -4.49 4.08
CA THR A 151 18.11 -5.41 5.18
C THR A 151 17.63 -6.84 4.87
N SER A 152 18.58 -7.75 4.76
CA SER A 152 18.34 -9.19 4.60
C SER A 152 18.04 -9.88 5.93
N ASN A 153 17.41 -11.06 5.88
CA ASN A 153 17.14 -11.93 7.04
C ASN A 153 16.14 -11.38 8.06
N ILE A 154 15.20 -10.54 7.63
CA ILE A 154 14.04 -10.18 8.44
C ILE A 154 12.84 -11.03 8.07
N ASP A 155 11.97 -11.30 9.05
CA ASP A 155 10.63 -11.81 8.79
C ASP A 155 9.81 -10.69 8.12
N THR A 156 9.81 -10.68 6.79
CA THR A 156 9.17 -9.64 5.96
C THR A 156 7.67 -9.57 6.20
N ASP A 157 7.00 -10.70 6.44
CA ASP A 157 5.56 -10.75 6.68
C ASP A 157 5.23 -10.08 8.02
N SER A 158 5.98 -10.42 9.08
CA SER A 158 5.82 -9.78 10.39
C SER A 158 6.15 -8.28 10.34
N PHE A 159 7.20 -7.90 9.61
CA PHE A 159 7.59 -6.50 9.43
C PHE A 159 6.51 -5.68 8.72
N HIS A 160 6.02 -6.16 7.56
CA HIS A 160 4.95 -5.48 6.83
C HIS A 160 3.66 -5.40 7.64
N ASN A 161 3.30 -6.45 8.37
CA ASN A 161 2.13 -6.41 9.24
C ASN A 161 2.27 -5.35 10.34
N LEU A 162 3.43 -5.25 10.98
CA LEU A 162 3.71 -4.20 11.96
C LEU A 162 3.58 -2.80 11.34
N CYS A 163 4.14 -2.60 10.14
CA CYS A 163 4.06 -1.34 9.40
C CYS A 163 2.61 -0.96 9.06
N HIS A 164 1.81 -1.90 8.53
CA HIS A 164 0.42 -1.65 8.18
C HIS A 164 -0.44 -1.30 9.41
N VAL A 165 -0.18 -1.96 10.55
CA VAL A 165 -0.85 -1.63 11.82
C VAL A 165 -0.48 -0.22 12.28
N HIS A 166 0.81 0.15 12.19
CA HIS A 166 1.27 1.51 12.51
C HIS A 166 0.56 2.58 11.67
N VAL A 167 0.52 2.40 10.34
CA VAL A 167 -0.18 3.32 9.43
C VAL A 167 -1.65 3.47 9.81
N ALA A 168 -2.35 2.35 10.01
CA ALA A 168 -3.76 2.37 10.41
C ALA A 168 -3.99 3.10 11.74
N HIS A 169 -3.13 2.87 12.73
CA HIS A 169 -3.22 3.53 14.03
C HIS A 169 -2.93 5.03 13.96
N CYS A 170 -1.89 5.44 13.23
CA CYS A 170 -1.55 6.85 13.04
C CYS A 170 -2.69 7.61 12.38
N VAL A 171 -3.22 7.11 11.26
CA VAL A 171 -4.30 7.81 10.55
C VAL A 171 -5.59 7.86 11.37
N ALA A 172 -5.93 6.77 12.08
CA ALA A 172 -7.09 6.75 12.96
C ALA A 172 -6.93 7.70 14.17
N ALA A 173 -5.74 7.78 14.76
CA ALA A 173 -5.45 8.71 15.85
C ALA A 173 -5.48 10.16 15.38
N TYR A 174 -4.80 10.47 14.28
CA TYR A 174 -4.79 11.80 13.68
C TYR A 174 -6.21 12.30 13.40
N SER A 175 -7.05 11.46 12.76
CA SER A 175 -8.44 11.79 12.46
C SER A 175 -9.29 12.02 13.71
N ARG A 176 -9.03 11.29 14.81
CA ARG A 176 -9.74 11.47 16.09
C ARG A 176 -9.32 12.76 16.78
N LEU A 177 -8.03 13.05 16.82
CA LEU A 177 -7.49 14.25 17.45
C LEU A 177 -8.02 15.51 16.76
N LEU A 178 -8.04 15.55 15.42
CA LEU A 178 -8.63 16.66 14.68
C LEU A 178 -10.09 16.93 15.07
N ARG A 179 -10.90 15.87 15.25
CA ARG A 179 -12.31 16.03 15.66
C ARG A 179 -12.44 16.63 17.06
N THR A 180 -11.49 16.39 17.95
CA THR A 180 -11.50 16.95 19.30
C THR A 180 -10.98 18.38 19.38
N THR A 181 -10.22 18.84 18.38
CA THR A 181 -9.68 20.21 18.33
C THR A 181 -10.67 21.19 17.70
N ILE A 182 -11.62 20.70 16.90
CA ILE A 182 -12.64 21.49 16.19
C ILE A 182 -13.95 21.66 17.01
N SER A 183 -14.08 20.96 18.15
CA SER A 183 -15.22 21.05 19.08
C SER A 183 -14.94 21.99 20.25
#